data_AF-A0A0L0UMJ8-F1
#
_entry.id   AF-A0A0L0UMJ8-F1
#
_cell.length_a   1.000
_cell.length_b   1.000
_cell.length_c   1.000
_cell.angle_alpha   90.00
_cell.angle_beta   90.00
_cell.angle_gamma   90.00
#
_symmetry.space_group_name_H-M   'P 1'
#
loop_
_entity.id
_entity.type
_entity.pdbx_description
1 polymer ?
#
loop_
_entity_poly.entity_id
_entity_poly.type
_entity_poly.pdbx_seq_one_letter_code
_entity_poly.pdbx_strand_id
1 'polypeptide(L)'
;MSNIESTVPAKGKTTRPAKSSKKNALAEKIEAALAKAVRKTATLGQLVLTDLNVRKKKSSQTSIEGLAASIRSAGLLMNLVVFEMDDGRYGVAAGERRTLALRWAAGAE
;
A
#
# COMPACT_ATOMS: atom_id res chain seq x y z
N MET A 1 -12.64 -42.02 27.59
CA MET A 1 -12.31 -42.25 26.17
C MET A 1 -13.48 -41.81 25.33
N SER A 2 -13.31 -40.80 24.48
CA SER A 2 -14.31 -40.41 23.48
C SER A 2 -13.58 -39.72 22.33
N ASN A 3 -13.43 -40.46 21.24
CA ASN A 3 -12.79 -40.08 19.99
C ASN A 3 -13.63 -39.04 19.24
N ILE A 4 -12.99 -38.00 18.71
CA ILE A 4 -13.47 -37.31 17.50
C ILE A 4 -12.27 -37.15 16.57
N GLU A 5 -12.20 -38.08 15.62
CA GLU A 5 -11.42 -37.96 14.40
C GLU A 5 -12.35 -37.27 13.39
N SER A 6 -11.96 -36.10 12.87
CA SER A 6 -12.64 -35.46 11.74
C SER A 6 -11.65 -35.18 10.61
N THR A 7 -11.45 -36.21 9.80
CA THR A 7 -10.90 -36.10 8.46
C THR A 7 -11.84 -35.25 7.62
N VAL A 8 -11.38 -34.07 7.17
CA VAL A 8 -12.09 -33.25 6.19
C VAL A 8 -11.23 -33.17 4.91
N PRO A 9 -11.79 -33.51 3.74
CA PRO A 9 -11.02 -33.95 2.57
C PRO A 9 -10.36 -32.81 1.79
N ALA A 10 -9.20 -33.12 1.22
CA ALA A 10 -8.56 -32.37 0.16
C ALA A 10 -9.40 -32.40 -1.13
N LYS A 11 -9.94 -31.25 -1.57
CA LYS A 11 -10.20 -30.97 -3.00
C LYS A 11 -10.53 -29.51 -3.26
N GLY A 12 -9.76 -28.87 -4.13
CA GLY A 12 -10.08 -27.54 -4.65
C GLY A 12 -8.90 -26.82 -5.30
N LYS A 13 -8.21 -27.45 -6.26
CA LYS A 13 -7.27 -26.76 -7.15
C LYS A 13 -8.08 -25.83 -8.06
N THR A 14 -8.44 -24.65 -7.58
CA THR A 14 -8.99 -23.58 -8.42
C THR A 14 -7.83 -22.87 -9.10
N THR A 15 -7.41 -23.38 -10.26
CA THR A 15 -6.62 -22.59 -11.19
C THR A 15 -7.50 -21.43 -11.66
N ARG A 16 -7.47 -20.32 -10.93
CA ARG A 16 -8.04 -19.06 -11.40
C ARG A 16 -7.32 -18.74 -12.71
N PRO A 17 -8.02 -18.64 -13.86
CA PRO A 17 -7.37 -18.37 -15.12
C PRO A 17 -6.57 -17.08 -14.96
N ALA A 18 -5.25 -17.17 -15.15
CA ALA A 18 -4.39 -16.02 -15.24
C ALA A 18 -4.88 -15.21 -16.44
N LYS A 19 -5.71 -14.20 -16.18
CA LYS A 19 -6.11 -13.23 -17.19
C LYS A 19 -4.80 -12.58 -17.64
N SER A 20 -4.32 -12.96 -18.82
CA SER A 20 -3.17 -12.33 -19.46
C SER A 20 -3.57 -10.89 -19.74
N SER A 21 -3.32 -10.02 -18.77
CA SER A 21 -3.46 -8.59 -18.96
C SER A 21 -2.38 -8.21 -19.98
N LYS A 22 -2.78 -7.99 -21.24
CA LYS A 22 -1.95 -7.29 -22.22
C LYS A 22 -1.37 -6.08 -21.49
N LYS A 23 -0.05 -5.97 -21.40
CA LYS A 23 0.60 -4.79 -20.83
C LYS A 23 0.15 -3.60 -21.67
N ASN A 24 -0.68 -2.74 -21.09
CA ASN A 24 -1.10 -1.51 -21.75
C ASN A 24 0.14 -0.63 -21.91
N ALA A 25 0.30 0.05 -23.05
CA ALA A 25 1.43 0.95 -23.30
C ALA A 25 1.60 2.03 -22.21
N LEU A 26 0.51 2.39 -21.52
CA LEU A 26 0.55 3.28 -20.35
C LEU A 26 1.22 2.64 -19.13
N ALA A 27 1.02 1.34 -18.89
CA ALA A 27 1.62 0.63 -17.77
C ALA A 27 3.14 0.51 -17.95
N GLU A 28 3.63 0.24 -19.15
CA GLU A 28 5.07 0.22 -19.43
C GLU A 28 5.72 1.59 -19.23
N LYS A 29 5.03 2.67 -19.61
CA LYS A 29 5.49 4.04 -19.34
C LYS A 29 5.55 4.33 -17.84
N ILE A 30 4.56 3.88 -17.06
CA ILE A 30 4.55 4.04 -15.60
C ILE A 30 5.69 3.25 -14.96
N GLU A 31 5.90 1.99 -15.37
CA GLU A 31 7.00 1.15 -14.86
C GLU A 31 8.36 1.77 -15.20
N ALA A 32 8.57 2.23 -16.44
CA ALA A 32 9.79 2.89 -16.86
C ALA A 32 10.03 4.21 -16.11
N ALA A 33 8.99 5.00 -15.84
CA ALA A 33 9.08 6.21 -15.03
C ALA A 33 9.43 5.89 -13.57
N LEU A 34 8.81 4.84 -13.00
CA LEU A 34 9.08 4.40 -11.63
C LEU A 34 10.51 3.85 -11.47
N ALA A 35 11.02 3.12 -12.47
CA ALA A 35 12.39 2.60 -12.47
C ALA A 35 13.45 3.72 -12.49
N LYS A 36 13.12 4.87 -13.08
CA LYS A 36 13.99 6.07 -13.11
C LYS A 36 13.82 6.96 -11.88
N ALA A 37 12.75 6.76 -11.10
CA ALA A 37 12.45 7.62 -9.96
C ALA A 37 13.47 7.41 -8.84
N VAL A 38 14.06 8.52 -8.38
CA VAL A 38 15.03 8.50 -7.28
C VAL A 38 14.30 8.41 -5.94
N ARG A 39 14.75 7.50 -5.08
CA ARG A 39 14.27 7.43 -3.70
C ARG A 39 14.80 8.62 -2.90
N LYS A 40 13.91 9.37 -2.27
CA LYS A 40 14.25 10.47 -1.36
C LYS A 40 13.60 10.25 0.00
N THR A 41 14.24 10.76 1.05
CA THR A 41 13.65 10.88 2.38
C THR A 41 12.90 12.21 2.46
N ALA A 42 11.64 12.18 2.86
CA ALA A 42 10.81 13.38 3.06
C ALA A 42 10.27 13.39 4.49
N THR A 43 10.04 14.59 5.03
CA THR A 43 9.40 14.73 6.33
C THR A 43 7.91 14.42 6.23
N LEU A 44 7.32 13.90 7.31
CA LEU A 44 5.90 13.54 7.32
C LEU A 44 4.98 14.75 7.07
N GLY A 45 5.38 15.94 7.53
CA GLY A 45 4.64 17.19 7.34
C GLY A 45 4.58 17.67 5.88
N GLN A 46 5.52 17.26 5.03
CA GLN A 46 5.52 17.60 3.60
C GLN A 46 4.59 16.71 2.77
N LEU A 47 4.11 15.58 3.32
CA LEU A 47 3.27 14.64 2.59
C LEU A 47 1.80 15.07 2.65
N VAL A 48 1.16 15.24 1.50
CA VAL A 48 -0.26 15.64 1.39
C VAL A 48 -1.07 14.51 0.75
N LEU A 49 -2.25 14.23 1.30
CA LEU A 49 -3.19 13.29 0.69
C LEU A 49 -3.85 13.94 -0.51
N THR A 50 -3.97 13.22 -1.62
CA THR A 50 -4.47 13.77 -2.88
C THR A 50 -5.52 12.87 -3.52
N ASP A 51 -6.45 13.46 -4.26
CA ASP A 51 -7.48 12.73 -5.01
C ASP A 51 -6.90 11.86 -6.13
N LEU A 52 -5.64 12.10 -6.51
CA LEU A 52 -4.90 11.29 -7.49
C LEU A 52 -4.44 9.94 -6.92
N ASN A 53 -4.74 9.63 -5.65
CA ASN A 53 -4.41 8.34 -5.06
C ASN A 53 -5.08 7.19 -5.83
N VAL A 54 -4.29 6.14 -6.12
CA VAL A 54 -4.74 4.95 -6.89
C VAL A 54 -5.89 4.22 -6.19
N ARG A 55 -5.86 4.18 -4.85
CA ARG A 55 -6.94 3.56 -4.06
C ARG A 55 -8.05 4.58 -3.82
N LYS A 56 -9.24 4.33 -4.34
CA LYS A 56 -10.43 5.17 -4.09
C LYS A 56 -11.23 4.75 -2.85
N LYS A 57 -11.06 3.52 -2.38
CA LYS A 57 -11.74 3.01 -1.18
C LYS A 57 -11.03 3.50 0.09
N LYS A 58 -11.79 4.14 0.98
CA LYS A 58 -11.31 4.53 2.32
C LYS A 58 -10.85 3.31 3.12
N SER A 59 -9.75 3.47 3.84
CA SER A 59 -9.25 2.43 4.75
C SER A 59 -10.02 2.48 6.06
N SER A 60 -10.26 1.32 6.69
CA SER A 60 -10.85 1.27 8.02
C SER A 60 -9.80 1.61 9.09
N GLN A 61 -10.25 2.15 10.22
CA GLN A 61 -9.37 2.56 11.32
C GLN A 61 -8.53 1.39 11.85
N THR A 62 -9.16 0.23 12.09
CA THR A 62 -8.46 -0.99 12.55
C THR A 62 -7.33 -1.42 11.60
N SER A 63 -7.50 -1.19 10.30
CA SER A 63 -6.47 -1.51 9.30
C SER A 63 -5.29 -0.53 9.34
N ILE A 64 -5.55 0.73 9.67
CA ILE A 64 -4.55 1.77 9.83
C ILE A 64 -3.75 1.53 11.11
N GLU A 65 -4.43 1.28 12.23
CA GLU A 65 -3.81 0.98 13.53
C GLU A 65 -2.92 -0.26 13.48
N GLY A 66 -3.42 -1.36 12.91
CA GLY A 66 -2.63 -2.58 12.75
C GLY A 66 -1.39 -2.37 11.88
N LEU A 67 -1.50 -1.56 10.83
CA LEU A 67 -0.36 -1.19 10.00
C LEU A 67 0.61 -0.26 10.74
N ALA A 68 0.12 0.66 11.54
CA ALA A 68 0.94 1.56 12.35
C ALA A 68 1.75 0.77 13.38
N ALA A 69 1.14 -0.22 14.04
CA ALA A 69 1.84 -1.13 14.94
C ALA A 69 2.97 -1.89 14.20
N SER A 70 2.70 -2.40 13.00
CA SER A 70 3.72 -3.04 12.17
C SER A 70 4.82 -2.08 11.72
N ILE A 71 4.51 -0.82 11.44
CA ILE A 71 5.50 0.20 11.09
C ILE A 71 6.38 0.53 12.29
N ARG A 72 5.83 0.57 13.52
CA ARG A 72 6.64 0.77 14.73
C ARG A 72 7.62 -0.38 14.99
N SER A 73 7.26 -1.61 14.65
CA SER A 73 8.13 -2.78 14.88
C SER A 73 9.16 -3.02 13.77
N ALA A 74 8.76 -2.88 12.50
CA ALA A 74 9.58 -3.25 11.35
C ALA A 74 9.99 -2.06 10.45
N GLY A 75 9.47 -0.87 10.71
CA GLY A 75 9.63 0.30 9.84
C GLY A 75 8.77 0.24 8.58
N LEU A 76 8.99 1.21 7.69
CA LEU A 76 8.29 1.29 6.40
C LEU A 76 9.02 0.44 5.33
N LEU A 77 8.55 -0.79 5.13
CA LEU A 77 9.16 -1.72 4.17
C LEU A 77 8.96 -1.30 2.69
N MET A 78 7.83 -0.66 2.39
CA MET A 78 7.46 -0.27 1.03
C MET A 78 7.36 1.25 0.93
N ASN A 79 8.13 1.84 0.01
CA ASN A 79 8.14 3.28 -0.24
C ASN A 79 6.79 3.80 -0.71
N LEU A 80 6.52 5.06 -0.40
CA LEU A 80 5.40 5.81 -0.97
C LEU A 80 5.75 6.27 -2.39
N VAL A 81 4.75 6.35 -3.25
CA VAL A 81 4.88 7.02 -4.54
C VAL A 81 4.26 8.39 -4.41
N VAL A 82 5.07 9.41 -4.64
CA VAL A 82 4.69 10.81 -4.51
C VAL A 82 5.06 11.58 -5.77
N PHE A 83 4.38 12.70 -5.97
CA PHE A 83 4.75 13.71 -6.97
C PHE A 83 4.97 15.05 -6.26
N GLU A 84 5.85 15.87 -6.82
CA GLU A 84 6.10 17.21 -6.33
C GLU A 84 4.95 18.14 -6.72
N MET A 85 4.49 18.95 -5.78
CA MET A 85 3.46 19.96 -5.99
C MET A 85 4.11 21.35 -6.07
N ASP A 86 3.40 22.31 -6.66
CA ASP A 86 3.88 23.69 -6.86
C ASP A 86 4.28 24.38 -5.54
N ASP A 87 3.68 23.96 -4.42
CA ASP A 87 3.97 24.47 -3.07
C ASP A 87 5.26 23.88 -2.45
N GLY A 88 6.03 23.06 -3.19
CA GLY A 88 7.20 22.34 -2.66
C GLY A 88 6.85 21.18 -1.71
N ARG A 89 5.57 20.79 -1.66
CA ARG A 89 5.06 19.62 -0.92
C ARG A 89 4.97 18.40 -1.83
N TYR A 90 4.79 17.22 -1.22
CA TYR A 90 4.70 15.96 -1.94
C TYR A 90 3.28 15.39 -1.86
N GLY A 91 2.59 15.36 -2.99
CA GLY A 91 1.29 14.72 -3.13
C GLY A 91 1.42 13.20 -3.19
N VAL A 92 0.70 12.47 -2.33
CA VAL A 92 0.74 11.01 -2.30
C VAL A 92 -0.14 10.44 -3.42
N ALA A 93 0.50 9.83 -4.42
CA ALA A 93 -0.18 9.14 -5.53
C ALA A 93 -0.45 7.66 -5.22
N ALA A 94 0.43 7.00 -4.45
CA ALA A 94 0.17 5.65 -3.97
C ALA A 94 0.75 5.42 -2.59
N GLY A 95 -0.08 4.87 -1.70
CA GLY A 95 0.33 4.51 -0.34
C GLY A 95 -0.35 5.31 0.76
N GLU A 96 -1.47 5.97 0.49
CA GLU A 96 -2.26 6.71 1.48
C GLU A 96 -2.44 5.98 2.82
N ARG A 97 -2.79 4.68 2.83
CA ARG A 97 -2.94 3.91 4.08
C ARG A 97 -1.64 3.86 4.89
N ARG A 98 -0.48 3.78 4.23
CA ARG A 98 0.84 3.84 4.89
C ARG A 98 1.11 5.25 5.41
N THR A 99 0.72 6.29 4.66
CA THR A 99 0.81 7.68 5.12
C THR A 99 -0.05 7.91 6.36
N LEU A 100 -1.29 7.41 6.39
CA LEU A 100 -2.18 7.46 7.55
C LEU A 100 -1.60 6.68 8.74
N ALA A 101 -1.10 5.47 8.49
CA ALA A 101 -0.46 4.66 9.53
C ALA A 101 0.82 5.32 10.09
N LEU A 102 1.58 6.04 9.26
CA LEU A 102 2.72 6.84 9.72
C LEU A 102 2.28 8.02 10.60
N ARG A 103 1.20 8.72 10.24
CA ARG A 103 0.60 9.78 11.05
C ARG A 103 0.11 9.26 12.39
N TRP A 104 -0.60 8.13 12.38
CA TRP A 104 -1.03 7.44 13.59
C TRP A 104 0.15 6.97 14.46
N ALA A 105 1.18 6.39 13.84
CA ALA A 105 2.37 5.95 14.56
C ALA A 105 3.15 7.12 15.19
N ALA A 106 3.12 8.29 14.57
CA ALA A 106 3.76 9.52 15.06
C ALA A 106 2.89 10.32 16.06
N GLY A 107 1.66 9.88 16.34
CA GLY A 107 0.73 10.60 17.24
C GLY A 107 0.16 11.89 16.65
N ALA A 108 0.11 11.98 15.32
CA ALA A 108 -0.36 13.16 14.59
C ALA A 108 -1.84 13.05 14.13
N GLU A 109 -2.59 12.07 14.65
CA GLU A 109 -4.03 11.86 14.44
C GLU A 109 -4.73 11.51 15.74
#